data_AF-A0A1C6NUY5-F1
#
_entry.id   AF-A0A1C6NUY5-F1
#
_cell.length_a   1.000
_cell.length_b   1.000
_cell.length_c   1.000
_cell.angle_alpha   90.00
_cell.angle_beta   90.00
_cell.angle_gamma   90.00
#
_symmetry.space_group_name_H-M   'P 1'
#
loop_
_entity.id
_entity.type
_entity.pdbx_description
1 polymer ?
#
loop_
_entity_poly.entity_id
_entity_poly.type
_entity_poly.pdbx_seq_one_letter_code
_entity_poly.pdbx_strand_id
1 'polypeptide(L)'
;MAGLRDLLMRFRPVSTPGPAATGVPADRTAELAAELTPTLALLDRTAAQAEAIRDTARREAEQIQRNAAQQAEQLVADAIDRSDRIRAQAAAHRLELGRREAAAIRAAGQREAAALRQRAESRLPAVADQVTSEVRRQLGFPDRQPRSAGRTEQGGGS
;
A
#
# COMPACT_ATOMS: atom_id res chain seq x y z
N MET A 1 91.31 -3.71 -34.06
CA MET A 1 90.55 -4.97 -34.10
C MET A 1 91.26 -5.96 -33.20
N ALA A 2 90.65 -6.37 -32.08
CA ALA A 2 91.23 -7.37 -31.18
C ALA A 2 91.36 -8.71 -31.93
N GLY A 3 92.54 -9.32 -31.88
CA GLY A 3 92.83 -10.57 -32.60
C GLY A 3 92.25 -11.78 -31.88
N LEU A 4 92.04 -12.88 -32.62
CA LEU A 4 91.55 -14.16 -32.10
C LEU A 4 92.30 -14.64 -30.83
N ARG A 5 93.59 -14.27 -30.71
CA ARG A 5 94.43 -14.56 -29.55
C ARG A 5 93.96 -13.88 -28.26
N ASP A 6 93.45 -12.65 -28.33
CA ASP A 6 92.90 -11.93 -27.17
C ASP A 6 91.58 -12.56 -26.70
N LEU A 7 90.75 -13.01 -27.65
CA LEU A 7 89.51 -13.70 -27.33
C LEU A 7 89.78 -15.02 -26.59
N LEU A 8 90.79 -15.78 -27.05
CA LEU A 8 91.16 -17.05 -26.42
C LEU A 8 91.86 -16.89 -25.06
N MET A 9 92.60 -15.80 -24.85
CA MET A 9 93.20 -15.51 -23.53
C MET A 9 92.15 -15.16 -22.47
N ARG A 10 90.98 -14.65 -22.88
CA ARG A 10 89.85 -14.36 -21.98
C ARG A 10 89.14 -15.61 -21.46
N PHE A 11 89.28 -16.73 -22.18
CA PHE A 11 88.73 -18.03 -21.79
C PHE A 11 89.79 -18.98 -21.24
N ARG A 12 91.00 -18.50 -20.88
CA ARG A 12 91.93 -19.35 -20.11
C ARG A 12 91.24 -19.69 -18.78
N PRO A 13 91.02 -20.98 -18.48
CA PRO A 13 90.54 -21.39 -17.18
C PRO A 13 91.57 -20.90 -16.16
N VAL A 14 91.16 -19.97 -15.30
CA VAL A 14 91.89 -19.72 -14.06
C VAL A 14 91.80 -21.04 -13.30
N SER A 15 92.94 -21.53 -12.83
CA SER A 15 93.15 -22.79 -12.11
C SER A 15 91.95 -23.20 -11.26
N THR A 16 91.65 -24.50 -11.22
CA THR A 16 90.69 -25.09 -10.28
C THR A 16 90.85 -24.45 -8.91
N PRO A 17 89.82 -23.82 -8.33
CA PRO A 17 89.92 -23.36 -6.96
C PRO A 17 90.32 -24.58 -6.11
N GLY A 18 91.36 -24.43 -5.28
CA GLY A 18 91.71 -25.43 -4.27
C GLY A 18 90.49 -25.75 -3.40
N PRO A 19 90.49 -26.85 -2.62
CA PRO A 19 89.30 -27.37 -1.96
C PRO A 19 88.69 -26.30 -1.07
N ALA A 20 87.73 -25.57 -1.64
CA ALA A 20 86.91 -24.66 -0.90
C ALA A 20 85.97 -25.60 -0.16
N ALA A 21 86.06 -25.59 1.16
CA ALA A 21 84.96 -26.04 2.00
C ALA A 21 83.81 -25.03 1.82
N THR A 22 83.26 -24.92 0.61
CA THR A 22 81.98 -24.27 0.34
C THR A 22 80.94 -25.34 0.57
N GLY A 23 80.64 -25.55 1.85
CA GLY A 23 79.52 -26.38 2.27
C GLY A 23 78.25 -25.80 1.68
N VAL A 24 77.73 -26.42 0.61
CA VAL A 24 76.30 -26.35 0.34
C VAL A 24 75.65 -26.96 1.59
N PRO A 25 74.76 -26.24 2.30
CA PRO A 25 74.07 -26.81 3.44
C PRO A 25 73.46 -28.14 3.01
N ALA A 26 73.75 -29.19 3.78
CA ALA A 26 73.38 -30.57 3.43
C ALA A 26 71.86 -30.75 3.24
N ASP A 27 71.06 -29.78 3.68
CA ASP A 27 69.61 -29.76 3.49
C ASP A 27 69.05 -28.33 3.32
N ARG A 28 69.22 -27.76 2.12
CA ARG A 28 68.60 -26.48 1.72
C ARG A 28 67.09 -26.44 1.89
N THR A 29 66.44 -27.60 1.79
CA THR A 29 64.99 -27.76 1.99
C THR A 29 64.60 -27.53 3.45
N ALA A 30 65.37 -28.03 4.41
CA ALA A 30 65.14 -27.79 5.84
C ALA A 30 65.32 -26.32 6.22
N GLU A 31 66.31 -25.61 5.65
CA GLU A 31 66.53 -24.18 5.90
C GLU A 31 65.39 -23.33 5.35
N LEU A 32 64.98 -23.57 4.09
CA LEU A 32 63.82 -22.88 3.49
C LEU A 32 62.53 -23.17 4.26
N ALA A 33 62.34 -24.40 4.73
CA ALA A 33 61.20 -24.74 5.56
C ALA A 33 61.22 -23.96 6.89
N ALA A 34 62.39 -23.86 7.55
CA ALA A 34 62.52 -23.11 8.79
C ALA A 34 62.23 -21.60 8.61
N GLU A 35 62.62 -21.03 7.47
CA GLU A 35 62.35 -19.62 7.14
C GLU A 35 60.89 -19.36 6.77
N LEU A 36 60.27 -20.21 5.95
CA LEU A 36 58.93 -19.97 5.38
C LEU A 36 57.79 -20.43 6.28
N THR A 37 57.99 -21.48 7.08
CA THR A 37 56.92 -22.06 7.93
C THR A 37 56.25 -21.01 8.84
N PRO A 38 56.98 -20.12 9.53
CA PRO A 38 56.34 -19.10 10.37
C PRO A 38 55.46 -18.13 9.57
N THR A 39 55.91 -17.71 8.37
CA THR A 39 55.14 -16.80 7.51
C THR A 39 53.90 -17.47 6.93
N LEU A 40 54.03 -18.73 6.48
CA LEU A 40 52.88 -19.51 5.99
C LEU A 40 51.86 -19.76 7.11
N ALA A 41 52.31 -20.04 8.34
CA ALA A 41 51.42 -20.18 9.48
C ALA A 41 50.64 -18.89 9.81
N LEU A 42 51.24 -17.71 9.62
CA LEU A 42 50.52 -16.44 9.72
C LEU A 42 49.46 -16.29 8.63
N LEU A 43 49.77 -16.67 7.39
CA LEU A 43 48.81 -16.66 6.28
C LEU A 43 47.65 -17.62 6.53
N ASP A 44 47.91 -18.83 7.01
CA ASP A 44 46.87 -19.80 7.37
C ASP A 44 45.93 -19.24 8.44
N ARG A 45 46.50 -18.58 9.46
CA ARG A 45 45.70 -17.91 10.50
C ARG A 45 44.85 -16.78 9.92
N THR A 46 45.41 -15.93 9.05
CA THR A 46 44.66 -14.85 8.41
C THR A 46 43.57 -15.38 7.48
N ALA A 47 43.83 -16.46 6.74
CA ALA A 47 42.85 -17.11 5.89
C ALA A 47 41.68 -17.67 6.71
N ALA A 48 41.97 -18.34 7.84
CA ALA A 48 40.95 -18.84 8.76
C ALA A 48 40.12 -17.71 9.38
N GLN A 49 40.76 -16.59 9.76
CA GLN A 49 40.07 -15.40 10.25
C GLN A 49 39.15 -14.80 9.19
N ALA A 50 39.62 -14.68 7.95
CA ALA A 50 38.82 -14.15 6.85
C ALA A 50 37.61 -15.02 6.55
N GLU A 51 37.74 -16.35 6.60
CA GLU A 51 36.60 -17.26 6.44
C GLU A 51 35.59 -17.12 7.58
N ALA A 52 36.06 -17.04 8.83
CA ALA A 52 35.18 -16.84 9.99
C ALA A 52 34.39 -15.52 9.91
N ILE A 53 35.02 -14.44 9.40
CA ILE A 53 34.36 -13.16 9.17
C ILE A 53 33.29 -13.30 8.07
N ARG A 54 33.62 -13.94 6.93
CA ARG A 54 32.66 -14.15 5.83
C ARG A 54 31.45 -14.97 6.28
N ASP A 55 31.68 -16.03 7.03
CA ASP A 55 30.62 -16.89 7.55
C ASP A 55 29.71 -16.16 8.54
N THR A 56 30.30 -15.31 9.39
CA THR A 56 29.53 -14.48 10.32
C THR A 56 28.68 -13.46 9.57
N ALA A 57 29.28 -12.74 8.62
CA ALA A 57 28.57 -11.78 7.78
C ALA A 57 27.43 -12.44 6.98
N ARG A 58 27.62 -13.67 6.48
CA ARG A 58 26.57 -14.43 5.78
C ARG A 58 25.40 -14.73 6.71
N ARG A 59 25.65 -15.25 7.92
CA ARG A 59 24.60 -15.52 8.91
C ARG A 59 23.85 -14.25 9.32
N GLU A 60 24.56 -13.15 9.52
CA GLU A 60 23.96 -11.86 9.85
C GLU A 60 23.09 -11.34 8.71
N ALA A 61 23.57 -11.40 7.46
CA ALA A 61 22.80 -11.00 6.29
C ALA A 61 21.51 -11.83 6.15
N GLU A 62 21.59 -13.15 6.32
CA GLU A 62 20.41 -14.01 6.32
C GLU A 62 19.43 -13.66 7.45
N GLN A 63 19.93 -13.34 8.65
CA GLN A 63 19.08 -12.92 9.75
C GLN A 63 18.38 -11.59 9.47
N ILE A 64 19.10 -10.62 8.91
CA ILE A 64 18.55 -9.33 8.49
C ILE A 64 17.46 -9.55 7.44
N GLN A 65 17.69 -10.41 6.45
CA GLN A 65 16.70 -10.72 5.41
C GLN A 65 15.45 -11.37 6.00
N ARG A 66 15.60 -12.36 6.89
CA ARG A 66 14.46 -12.99 7.59
C ARG A 66 13.65 -11.99 8.40
N ASN A 67 14.33 -11.14 9.17
CA ASN A 67 13.69 -10.11 9.98
C ASN A 67 12.95 -9.08 9.10
N ALA A 68 13.58 -8.64 8.00
CA ALA A 68 12.97 -7.70 7.07
C ALA A 68 11.74 -8.29 6.38
N ALA A 69 11.77 -9.57 5.98
CA ALA A 69 10.62 -10.26 5.41
C ALA A 69 9.45 -10.32 6.42
N GLN A 70 9.72 -10.70 7.66
CA GLN A 70 8.69 -10.73 8.72
C GLN A 70 8.10 -9.35 8.99
N GLN A 71 8.92 -8.30 9.04
CA GLN A 71 8.44 -6.93 9.21
C GLN A 71 7.59 -6.46 8.03
N ALA A 72 7.98 -6.81 6.79
CA ALA A 72 7.20 -6.49 5.60
C ALA A 72 5.84 -7.18 5.61
N GLU A 73 5.78 -8.46 5.98
CA GLU A 73 4.54 -9.22 6.12
C GLU A 73 3.61 -8.58 7.16
N GLN A 74 4.14 -8.21 8.34
CA GLN A 74 3.39 -7.51 9.39
C GLN A 74 2.84 -6.17 8.90
N LEU A 75 3.67 -5.37 8.21
CA LEU A 75 3.26 -4.07 7.68
C LEU A 75 2.13 -4.21 6.66
N VAL A 76 2.19 -5.22 5.79
CA VAL A 76 1.14 -5.50 4.79
C VAL A 76 -0.16 -5.94 5.49
N ALA A 77 -0.07 -6.84 6.48
CA ALA A 77 -1.24 -7.26 7.26
C ALA A 77 -1.92 -6.06 7.95
N ASP A 78 -1.15 -5.22 8.64
CA ASP A 78 -1.64 -4.01 9.29
C ASP A 78 -2.30 -3.04 8.30
N ALA A 79 -1.71 -2.89 7.11
CA ALA A 79 -2.25 -2.04 6.05
C ALA A 79 -3.58 -2.55 5.52
N ILE A 80 -3.73 -3.88 5.34
CA ILE A 80 -4.99 -4.52 4.94
C ILE A 80 -6.06 -4.29 5.99
N ASP A 81 -5.76 -4.60 7.26
CA ASP A 81 -6.69 -4.41 8.38
C ASP A 81 -7.13 -2.94 8.54
N ARG A 82 -6.20 -2.01 8.33
CA ARG A 82 -6.52 -0.58 8.34
C ARG A 82 -7.40 -0.18 7.16
N SER A 83 -7.11 -0.69 5.96
CA SER A 83 -7.90 -0.44 4.75
C SER A 83 -9.34 -0.89 4.94
N ASP A 84 -9.55 -2.09 5.47
CA ASP A 84 -10.88 -2.65 5.67
C ASP A 84 -11.68 -1.87 6.71
N ARG A 85 -11.04 -1.45 7.81
CA ARG A 85 -11.66 -0.56 8.79
C ARG A 85 -12.09 0.77 8.19
N ILE A 86 -11.23 1.40 7.38
CA ILE A 86 -11.57 2.67 6.70
C ILE A 86 -12.74 2.46 5.73
N ARG A 87 -12.73 1.38 4.94
CA ARG A 87 -13.82 1.06 4.01
C ARG A 87 -15.14 0.84 4.75
N ALA A 88 -15.13 0.09 5.85
CA ALA A 88 -16.32 -0.16 6.66
C ALA A 88 -16.88 1.15 7.24
N GLN A 89 -16.03 2.01 7.79
CA GLN A 89 -16.43 3.32 8.32
C GLN A 89 -17.02 4.22 7.22
N ALA A 90 -16.38 4.29 6.05
CA ALA A 90 -16.86 5.07 4.92
C ALA A 90 -18.21 4.54 4.39
N ALA A 91 -18.38 3.23 4.32
CA ALA A 91 -19.64 2.60 3.93
C ALA A 91 -20.76 2.91 4.93
N ALA A 92 -20.50 2.79 6.24
CA ALA A 92 -21.44 3.12 7.30
C ALA A 92 -21.86 4.60 7.23
N HIS A 93 -20.90 5.50 7.03
CA HIS A 93 -21.17 6.93 6.90
C HIS A 93 -22.05 7.25 5.69
N ARG A 94 -21.74 6.69 4.51
CA ARG A 94 -22.57 6.87 3.31
C ARG A 94 -23.98 6.32 3.48
N LEU A 95 -24.12 5.16 4.13
CA LEU A 95 -25.43 4.57 4.41
C LEU A 95 -26.27 5.48 5.32
N GLU A 96 -25.66 6.05 6.35
CA GLU A 96 -26.34 6.98 7.26
C GLU A 96 -26.78 8.27 6.54
N LEU A 97 -25.91 8.85 5.71
CA LEU A 97 -26.27 10.00 4.87
C LEU A 97 -27.44 9.68 3.95
N GLY A 98 -27.38 8.54 3.24
CA GLY A 98 -28.47 8.10 2.35
C GLY A 98 -29.78 7.87 3.10
N ARG A 99 -29.74 7.33 4.34
CA ARG A 99 -30.93 7.18 5.19
C ARG A 99 -31.54 8.52 5.55
N ARG A 100 -30.72 9.51 5.92
CA ARG A 100 -31.18 10.87 6.25
C ARG A 100 -31.80 11.57 5.05
N GLU A 101 -31.15 11.49 3.89
CA GLU A 101 -31.66 12.07 2.65
C GLU A 101 -33.00 11.42 2.25
N ALA A 102 -33.07 10.09 2.27
CA ALA A 102 -34.30 9.38 1.96
C ALA A 102 -35.43 9.72 2.94
N ALA A 103 -35.12 9.90 4.24
CA ALA A 103 -36.09 10.35 5.22
C ALA A 103 -36.58 11.78 4.95
N ALA A 104 -35.68 12.69 4.58
CA ALA A 104 -36.02 14.07 4.22
C ALA A 104 -36.93 14.13 2.98
N ILE A 105 -36.61 13.37 1.93
CA ILE A 105 -37.42 13.25 0.71
C ILE A 105 -38.81 12.71 1.04
N ARG A 106 -38.89 11.61 1.82
CA ARG A 106 -40.20 11.06 2.24
C ARG A 106 -41.02 12.07 3.04
N ALA A 107 -40.41 12.78 3.98
CA ALA A 107 -41.11 13.77 4.78
C ALA A 107 -41.60 14.96 3.92
N ALA A 108 -40.80 15.40 2.94
CA ALA A 108 -41.21 16.42 1.98
C ALA A 108 -42.40 15.96 1.14
N GLY A 109 -42.33 14.76 0.56
CA GLY A 109 -43.42 14.18 -0.23
C GLY A 109 -44.71 13.99 0.58
N GLN A 110 -44.61 13.58 1.84
CA GLN A 110 -45.77 13.47 2.73
C GLN A 110 -46.44 14.82 2.98
N ARG A 111 -45.65 15.89 3.21
CA ARG A 111 -46.18 17.25 3.37
C ARG A 111 -46.86 17.74 2.10
N GLU A 112 -46.24 17.53 0.94
CA GLU A 112 -46.81 17.93 -0.35
C GLU A 112 -48.11 17.18 -0.66
N ALA A 113 -48.13 15.86 -0.44
CA ALA A 113 -49.32 15.04 -0.62
C ALA A 113 -50.46 15.43 0.34
N ALA A 114 -50.14 15.83 1.57
CA ALA A 114 -51.13 16.37 2.52
C ALA A 114 -51.68 17.71 2.03
N ALA A 115 -50.81 18.62 1.58
CA ALA A 115 -51.22 19.93 1.05
C ALA A 115 -52.05 19.79 -0.24
N LEU A 116 -51.75 18.80 -1.09
CA LEU A 116 -52.55 18.49 -2.28
C LEU A 116 -53.94 17.97 -1.90
N ARG A 117 -54.02 17.03 -0.95
CA ARG A 117 -55.30 16.49 -0.46
C ARG A 117 -56.19 17.58 0.12
N GLN A 118 -55.64 18.45 0.97
CA GLN A 118 -56.40 19.57 1.55
C GLN A 118 -56.94 20.53 0.46
N ARG A 119 -56.13 20.82 -0.57
CA ARG A 119 -56.56 21.65 -1.71
C ARG A 119 -57.64 20.95 -2.54
N ALA A 120 -57.50 19.65 -2.76
CA ALA A 120 -58.49 18.85 -3.47
C ALA A 120 -59.81 18.82 -2.70
N GLU A 121 -59.80 18.53 -1.40
CA GLU A 121 -60.98 18.53 -0.52
C GLU A 121 -61.71 19.87 -0.54
N SER A 122 -60.96 20.98 -0.58
CA SER A 122 -61.53 22.33 -0.63
C SER A 122 -62.19 22.68 -1.99
N ARG A 123 -61.74 22.06 -3.10
CA ARG A 123 -62.15 22.42 -4.46
C ARG A 123 -63.08 21.41 -5.13
N LEU A 124 -62.97 20.13 -4.75
CA LEU A 124 -63.72 19.02 -5.32
C LEU A 124 -65.24 19.23 -5.32
N PRO A 125 -65.87 19.76 -4.25
CA PRO A 125 -67.32 19.98 -4.25
C PRO A 125 -67.78 20.92 -5.36
N ALA A 126 -67.08 22.04 -5.55
CA ALA A 126 -67.42 23.01 -6.59
C ALA A 126 -67.25 22.42 -8.00
N VAL A 127 -66.18 21.64 -8.22
CA VAL A 127 -65.96 20.96 -9.51
C VAL A 127 -67.04 19.88 -9.74
N ALA A 128 -67.41 19.12 -8.71
CA ALA A 128 -68.48 18.12 -8.80
C ALA A 128 -69.84 18.75 -9.12
N ASP A 129 -70.15 19.90 -8.51
CA ASP A 129 -71.38 20.66 -8.78
C ASP A 129 -71.40 21.16 -10.23
N GLN A 130 -70.27 21.69 -10.73
CA GLN A 130 -70.14 22.14 -12.13
C GLN A 130 -70.37 20.99 -13.11
N VAL A 131 -69.72 19.84 -12.91
CA VAL A 131 -69.89 18.65 -13.76
C VAL A 131 -71.33 18.13 -13.70
N THR A 132 -71.95 18.12 -12.51
CA THR A 132 -73.34 17.68 -12.35
C THR A 132 -74.32 18.61 -13.06
N SER A 133 -74.12 19.93 -12.98
CA SER A 133 -74.94 20.92 -13.70
C SER A 133 -74.79 20.76 -15.21
N GLU A 134 -73.56 20.58 -15.70
CA GLU A 134 -73.27 20.33 -17.10
C GLU A 134 -74.03 19.09 -17.63
N VAL A 135 -73.93 17.96 -16.92
CA VAL A 135 -74.60 16.72 -17.31
C VAL A 135 -76.13 16.88 -17.29
N ARG A 136 -76.68 17.56 -16.27
CA ARG A 136 -78.12 17.83 -16.20
C ARG A 136 -78.61 18.65 -17.37
N ARG A 137 -77.85 19.68 -17.78
CA ARG A 137 -78.17 20.51 -18.93
C ARG A 137 -78.18 19.70 -20.23
N GLN A 138 -77.22 18.80 -20.41
CA GLN A 138 -77.17 17.91 -21.58
C GLN A 138 -78.34 16.91 -21.62
N LEU A 139 -78.85 16.49 -20.45
CA LEU A 139 -79.98 15.57 -20.32
C LEU A 139 -81.35 16.28 -20.31
N GLY A 140 -81.40 17.61 -20.41
CA GLY A 140 -82.65 18.38 -20.45
C GLY A 140 -83.33 18.56 -19.08
N PHE A 141 -82.63 18.33 -17.97
CA PHE A 141 -83.14 18.61 -16.62
C PHE A 141 -82.93 20.08 -16.23
N PRO A 142 -83.88 20.74 -15.54
CA PRO A 142 -83.70 22.12 -15.06
C PRO A 142 -82.60 22.23 -13.99
N ASP A 143 -81.88 23.35 -13.94
CA ASP A 143 -80.78 23.57 -12.99
C ASP A 143 -81.26 23.67 -11.53
N ARG A 144 -80.46 23.16 -10.59
CA ARG A 144 -80.65 23.38 -9.15
C ARG A 144 -79.82 24.59 -8.71
N GLN A 145 -80.42 25.54 -7.99
CA GLN A 145 -79.68 26.65 -7.39
C GLN A 145 -78.65 26.13 -6.36
N PRO A 146 -77.43 26.70 -6.32
CA PRO A 146 -76.41 26.31 -5.36
C PRO A 146 -76.86 26.63 -3.93
N ARG A 147 -76.61 25.70 -2.99
CA ARG A 147 -76.91 25.90 -1.57
C ARG A 147 -76.01 27.01 -1.02
N SER A 148 -76.62 28.10 -0.56
CA SER A 148 -75.92 29.16 0.17
C SER A 148 -75.35 28.61 1.47
N ALA A 149 -74.04 28.77 1.67
CA ALA A 149 -73.41 28.51 2.96
C ALA A 149 -74.01 29.48 4.00
N GLY A 150 -74.64 28.92 5.03
CA GLY A 150 -75.31 29.67 6.09
C GLY A 150 -74.36 30.64 6.78
N ARG A 151 -74.76 31.91 6.84
CA ARG A 151 -74.25 32.92 7.78
C ARG A 151 -74.49 32.40 9.20
N THR A 152 -73.45 32.14 9.97
CA THR A 152 -73.54 32.13 11.43
C THR A 152 -73.70 33.57 11.89
N GLU A 153 -74.90 33.90 12.36
CA GLU A 153 -75.23 35.16 13.00
C GLU A 153 -74.40 35.35 14.27
N GLN A 154 -73.81 36.53 14.38
CA GLN A 154 -73.26 37.08 15.62
C GLN A 154 -74.41 37.32 16.60
N GLY A 155 -74.49 36.50 17.66
CA GLY A 155 -75.26 36.80 18.86
C GLY A 155 -74.40 37.57 19.84
N GLY A 156 -74.49 38.90 19.82
CA GLY A 156 -74.13 39.74 20.96
C GLY A 156 -75.22 39.64 22.03
N GLY A 157 -74.82 39.40 23.27
CA GLY A 157 -75.68 39.41 24.45
C GLY A 157 -74.83 39.78 25.66
N SER A 158 -75.33 40.77 26.40
CA SER A 158 -74.69 41.61 27.43
C SER A 158 -74.00 40.91 28.59
#